data_AF-A0A662FV36-F1
#
_entry.id   AF-A0A662FV36-F1
#
_cell.length_a   1.000
_cell.length_b   1.000
_cell.length_c   1.000
_cell.angle_alpha   90.00
_cell.angle_beta   90.00
_cell.angle_gamma   90.00
#
_symmetry.space_group_name_H-M   'P 1'
#
loop_
_entity.id
_entity.type
_entity.pdbx_description
1 polymer ?
#
loop_
_entity_poly.entity_id
_entity_poly.type
_entity_poly.pdbx_seq_one_letter_code
_entity_poly.pdbx_strand_id
1 'polypeptide(L)'
;MKENETEKDNTVSFTDAFFNVYEEDKKVCIESDCENISSLREHYGIGEEFQSLGDICRVCASQYTVEETVQFLENIGVKRSRIAVDNVPIEVDVDTVFSKKSIVLACPRCGSTDITVINIAGLLPPMYRCLKCGYIGRIILEIEVEKD
;
A
#
# COMPACT_ATOMS: atom_id res chain seq x y z
N MET A 1 -6.45 -30.47 37.18
CA MET A 1 -7.53 -29.49 36.95
C MET A 1 -6.94 -28.11 37.08
N LYS A 2 -7.04 -27.33 35.99
CA LYS A 2 -6.96 -25.87 35.86
C LYS A 2 -5.59 -25.27 36.20
N GLU A 3 -4.72 -25.04 35.20
CA GLU A 3 -4.73 -23.89 34.28
C GLU A 3 -4.73 -22.56 35.04
N ASN A 4 -3.58 -21.88 35.04
CA ASN A 4 -3.50 -20.44 35.24
C ASN A 4 -2.78 -19.87 34.02
N GLU A 5 -3.62 -19.65 33.01
CA GLU A 5 -3.74 -18.43 32.22
C GLU A 5 -2.44 -17.66 31.96
N THR A 6 -1.95 -17.88 30.75
CA THR A 6 -0.92 -17.10 30.07
C THR A 6 -1.41 -15.66 29.93
N GLU A 7 -0.66 -14.74 30.52
CA GLU A 7 -0.73 -13.30 30.30
C GLU A 7 -0.62 -13.04 28.79
N LYS A 8 -1.77 -12.77 28.13
CA LYS A 8 -1.80 -12.39 26.72
C LYS A 8 -1.25 -10.98 26.62
N ASP A 9 0.00 -10.88 26.18
CA ASP A 9 0.61 -9.66 25.71
C ASP A 9 -0.31 -9.00 24.68
N ASN A 10 -0.87 -7.85 25.04
CA ASN A 10 -1.93 -7.15 24.31
C ASN A 10 -1.30 -6.18 23.28
N THR A 11 -0.28 -6.66 22.58
CA THR A 11 0.46 -5.90 21.58
C THR A 11 -0.30 -5.92 20.26
N VAL A 12 -0.95 -4.81 19.92
CA VAL A 12 -1.55 -4.61 18.59
C VAL A 12 -0.41 -4.59 17.56
N SER A 13 -0.44 -5.52 16.62
CA SER A 13 0.55 -5.62 15.56
C SER A 13 -0.02 -5.07 14.25
N PHE A 14 0.66 -4.10 13.66
CA PHE A 14 0.32 -3.54 12.35
C PHE A 14 1.28 -4.01 11.26
N THR A 15 2.04 -5.09 11.50
CA THR A 15 3.08 -5.57 10.58
C THR A 15 2.58 -5.90 9.19
N ASP A 16 1.30 -6.28 9.07
CA ASP A 16 0.61 -6.63 7.83
C ASP A 16 -0.57 -5.69 7.51
N ALA A 17 -0.67 -4.52 8.15
CA ALA A 17 -1.67 -3.51 7.81
C ALA A 17 -1.17 -2.64 6.65
N PHE A 18 -2.07 -2.13 5.80
CA PHE A 18 -1.75 -1.11 4.80
C PHE A 18 -2.41 0.21 5.18
N PHE A 19 -1.68 1.31 5.10
CA PHE A 19 -2.20 2.64 5.41
C PHE A 19 -1.97 3.59 4.23
N ASN A 20 -2.98 4.38 3.90
CA ASN A 20 -2.86 5.51 3.00
C ASN A 20 -2.98 6.81 3.80
N VAL A 21 -2.01 7.70 3.64
CA VAL A 21 -1.94 9.00 4.29
C VAL A 21 -2.11 10.08 3.23
N TYR A 22 -3.00 11.03 3.43
CA TYR A 22 -3.24 12.10 2.44
C TYR A 22 -3.75 13.36 3.11
N GLU A 23 -3.70 14.49 2.41
CA GLU A 23 -4.26 15.76 2.88
C GLU A 23 -5.63 16.03 2.24
N GLU A 24 -6.65 16.30 3.05
CA GLU A 24 -7.99 16.71 2.61
C GLU A 24 -8.43 17.91 3.46
N ASP A 25 -8.82 19.02 2.82
CA ASP A 25 -9.31 20.23 3.49
C ASP A 25 -8.41 20.74 4.65
N LYS A 26 -7.08 20.70 4.45
CA LYS A 26 -6.04 21.07 5.45
C LYS A 26 -5.99 20.16 6.68
N LYS A 27 -6.54 18.96 6.57
CA LYS A 27 -6.42 17.89 7.56
C LYS A 27 -5.63 16.75 6.94
N VAL A 28 -4.86 16.06 7.77
CA VAL A 28 -4.21 14.82 7.36
C VAL A 28 -5.11 13.66 7.73
N CYS A 29 -5.37 12.81 6.76
CA CYS A 29 -6.23 11.65 6.87
C CYS A 29 -5.41 10.38 6.75
N ILE A 30 -5.77 9.38 7.55
CA ILE A 30 -5.25 8.00 7.48
C ILE A 30 -6.42 7.11 7.08
N GLU A 31 -6.23 6.36 6.01
CA GLU A 31 -7.20 5.39 5.50
C GLU A 31 -6.62 3.98 5.55
N SER A 32 -7.42 3.03 6.01
CA SER A 32 -7.08 1.60 6.10
C SER A 32 -8.36 0.78 6.32
N ASP A 33 -8.22 -0.53 6.50
CA ASP A 33 -9.29 -1.39 6.98
C ASP A 33 -9.84 -0.85 8.31
N CYS A 34 -11.15 -0.98 8.48
CA CYS A 34 -11.83 -0.46 9.67
C CYS A 34 -11.29 -1.02 10.99
N GLU A 35 -10.79 -2.25 11.01
CA GLU A 35 -10.14 -2.84 12.19
C GLU A 35 -8.87 -2.06 12.56
N ASN A 36 -8.01 -1.79 11.58
CA ASN A 36 -6.76 -1.05 11.80
C ASN A 36 -7.03 0.38 12.26
N ILE A 37 -7.97 1.09 11.62
CA ILE A 37 -8.35 2.45 12.03
C ILE A 37 -8.96 2.46 13.42
N SER A 38 -9.80 1.47 13.76
CA SER A 38 -10.37 1.37 15.12
C SER A 38 -9.27 1.17 16.16
N SER A 39 -8.31 0.28 15.90
CA SER A 39 -7.17 0.07 16.78
C SER A 39 -6.29 1.32 16.92
N LEU A 40 -6.04 2.05 15.83
CA LEU A 40 -5.31 3.32 15.90
C LEU A 40 -6.01 4.35 16.80
N ARG A 41 -7.33 4.45 16.69
CA ARG A 41 -8.14 5.37 17.50
C ARG A 41 -8.17 4.96 18.97
N GLU A 42 -8.40 3.70 19.26
CA GLU A 42 -8.55 3.18 20.63
C GLU A 42 -7.23 3.20 21.40
N HIS A 43 -6.12 2.84 20.76
CA HIS A 43 -4.83 2.69 21.45
C HIS A 43 -3.97 3.95 21.42
N TYR A 44 -4.11 4.79 20.39
CA TYR A 44 -3.24 5.96 20.19
C TYR A 44 -3.99 7.29 20.14
N GLY A 45 -5.32 7.27 20.22
CA GLY A 45 -6.14 8.49 20.27
C GLY A 45 -6.06 9.31 18.98
N ILE A 46 -5.83 8.68 17.83
CA ILE A 46 -5.61 9.39 16.56
C ILE A 46 -6.94 9.90 16.01
N GLY A 47 -6.92 11.17 15.58
CA GLY A 47 -7.94 11.75 14.71
C GLY A 47 -9.24 12.19 15.39
N GLU A 48 -9.85 13.22 14.82
CA GLU A 48 -11.07 13.88 15.35
C GLU A 48 -12.32 13.43 14.58
N GLU A 49 -12.13 13.08 13.30
CA GLU A 49 -13.21 12.73 12.37
C GLU A 49 -13.01 11.31 11.88
N PHE A 50 -14.02 10.46 12.06
CA PHE A 50 -14.03 9.07 11.60
C PHE A 50 -15.15 8.89 10.56
N GLN A 51 -14.81 8.29 9.43
CA GLN A 51 -15.77 7.96 8.38
C GLN A 51 -15.54 6.53 7.89
N SER A 52 -16.63 5.82 7.63
CA SER A 52 -16.63 4.48 7.04
C SER A 52 -17.23 4.53 5.65
N LEU A 53 -16.53 3.92 4.70
CA LEU A 53 -16.91 3.75 3.30
C LEU A 53 -16.83 2.25 2.96
N GLY A 54 -17.78 1.48 3.50
CA GLY A 54 -17.76 0.02 3.41
C GLY A 54 -16.71 -0.55 4.38
N ASP A 55 -15.82 -1.40 3.86
CA ASP A 55 -14.77 -2.06 4.65
C ASP A 55 -13.56 -1.16 4.93
N ILE A 56 -13.50 -0.01 4.24
CA ILE A 56 -12.45 0.99 4.41
C ILE A 56 -12.96 2.06 5.37
N CYS A 57 -12.12 2.41 6.33
CA CYS A 57 -12.34 3.52 7.22
C CYS A 57 -11.24 4.55 7.05
N ARG A 58 -11.59 5.80 7.36
CA ARG A 58 -10.63 6.90 7.44
C ARG A 58 -10.77 7.66 8.73
N VAL A 59 -9.65 8.18 9.21
CA VAL A 59 -9.60 9.11 10.32
C VAL A 59 -8.76 10.33 9.96
N CYS A 60 -9.27 11.53 10.24
CA CYS A 60 -8.58 12.78 9.90
C CYS A 60 -8.28 13.63 11.14
N ALA A 61 -7.15 14.33 11.12
CA ALA A 61 -6.72 15.27 12.16
C ALA A 61 -6.08 16.51 11.55
N SER A 62 -6.27 17.65 12.21
CA SER A 62 -5.69 18.93 11.78
C SER A 62 -4.34 19.25 12.42
N GLN A 63 -3.98 18.51 13.48
CA GLN A 63 -2.77 18.77 14.28
C GLN A 63 -1.49 18.08 13.77
N TYR A 64 -1.57 17.31 12.70
CA TYR A 64 -0.44 16.55 12.15
C TYR A 64 -0.19 16.94 10.70
N THR A 65 1.08 16.88 10.29
CA THR A 65 1.50 16.86 8.89
C THR A 65 1.55 15.44 8.35
N VAL A 66 1.61 15.31 7.02
CA VAL A 66 1.80 14.01 6.35
C VAL A 66 3.08 13.33 6.87
N GLU A 67 4.20 14.07 6.93
CA GLU A 67 5.49 13.55 7.40
C GLU A 67 5.42 13.03 8.85
N GLU A 68 4.82 13.81 9.76
CA GLU A 68 4.66 13.40 11.16
C GLU A 68 3.78 12.15 11.30
N THR A 69 2.76 12.04 10.46
CA THR A 69 1.85 10.90 10.43
C THR A 69 2.54 9.64 9.91
N VAL A 70 3.35 9.76 8.86
CA VAL A 70 4.19 8.66 8.34
C VAL A 70 5.17 8.21 9.41
N GLN A 71 5.90 9.14 10.03
CA GLN A 71 6.86 8.85 11.09
C GLN A 71 6.19 8.15 12.28
N PHE A 72 4.98 8.58 12.63
CA PHE A 72 4.18 7.93 13.66
C PHE A 72 3.86 6.46 13.30
N LEU A 73 3.39 6.19 12.08
CA LEU A 73 3.07 4.84 11.62
C LEU A 73 4.31 3.92 11.66
N GLU A 74 5.48 4.44 11.26
CA GLU A 74 6.74 3.70 11.38
C GLU A 74 7.09 3.37 12.84
N ASN A 75 6.91 4.32 13.75
CA ASN A 75 7.24 4.15 15.17
C ASN A 75 6.35 3.09 15.85
N ILE A 76 5.12 2.87 15.37
CA ILE A 76 4.24 1.80 15.86
C ILE A 76 4.42 0.48 15.11
N GLY A 77 5.43 0.38 14.24
CA GLY A 77 5.86 -0.86 13.60
C GLY A 77 5.31 -1.11 12.20
N VAL A 78 4.66 -0.12 11.58
CA VAL A 78 4.25 -0.22 10.17
C VAL A 78 5.47 -0.03 9.28
N LYS A 79 5.73 -0.98 8.38
CA LYS A 79 6.83 -0.86 7.42
C LYS A 79 6.51 0.24 6.39
N ARG A 80 7.51 1.00 5.93
CA ARG A 80 7.35 2.00 4.86
C ARG A 80 6.72 1.46 3.59
N SER A 81 6.99 0.20 3.25
CA SER A 81 6.37 -0.47 2.10
C SER A 81 4.87 -0.72 2.23
N ARG A 82 4.33 -0.51 3.43
CA ARG A 82 2.91 -0.63 3.77
C ARG A 82 2.24 0.73 3.97
N ILE A 83 2.96 1.81 3.74
CA ILE A 83 2.46 3.18 3.85
C ILE A 83 2.45 3.81 2.46
N ALA A 84 1.33 4.40 2.07
CA ALA A 84 1.20 5.21 0.89
C ALA A 84 0.94 6.68 1.27
N VAL A 85 1.44 7.61 0.45
CA VAL A 85 1.07 9.02 0.49
C VAL A 85 0.31 9.34 -0.79
N ASP A 86 -0.90 9.89 -0.67
CA ASP A 86 -1.78 10.17 -1.82
C ASP A 86 -1.97 8.95 -2.74
N ASN A 87 -2.12 7.76 -2.15
CA ASN A 87 -2.19 6.46 -2.84
C ASN A 87 -0.90 6.03 -3.57
N VAL A 88 0.23 6.68 -3.29
CA VAL A 88 1.55 6.30 -3.82
C VAL A 88 2.38 5.69 -2.69
N PRO A 89 2.76 4.39 -2.77
CA PRO A 89 3.61 3.76 -1.76
C PRO A 89 4.92 4.53 -1.56
N ILE A 90 5.28 4.79 -0.29
CA ILE A 90 6.51 5.54 0.08
C ILE A 90 7.74 4.73 -0.30
N GLU A 91 7.71 3.43 -0.02
CA GLU A 91 8.67 2.46 -0.51
C GLU A 91 7.94 1.36 -1.26
N VAL A 92 8.52 0.88 -2.35
CA VAL A 92 8.07 -0.35 -2.99
C VAL A 92 8.98 -1.44 -2.46
N ASP A 93 8.46 -2.32 -1.63
CA ASP A 93 9.18 -3.53 -1.26
C ASP A 93 9.27 -4.43 -2.50
N VAL A 94 10.43 -4.34 -3.14
CA VAL A 94 10.74 -5.12 -4.33
C VAL A 94 10.70 -6.61 -3.97
N ASP A 95 10.94 -7.02 -2.73
CA ASP A 95 10.93 -8.44 -2.36
C ASP A 95 9.50 -9.01 -2.23
N THR A 96 8.49 -8.20 -1.87
CA THR A 96 7.07 -8.66 -1.90
C THR A 96 6.46 -8.63 -3.30
N VAL A 97 6.92 -7.76 -4.20
CA VAL A 97 6.59 -7.83 -5.63
C VAL A 97 7.28 -9.02 -6.30
N PHE A 98 8.50 -9.36 -5.84
CA PHE A 98 9.31 -10.47 -6.33
C PHE A 98 9.28 -11.66 -5.37
N SER A 99 8.10 -12.24 -5.13
CA SER A 99 8.03 -13.63 -4.63
C SER A 99 8.77 -14.56 -5.62
N LYS A 100 10.08 -14.75 -5.42
CA LYS A 100 11.01 -15.74 -6.00
C LYS A 100 10.94 -16.06 -7.51
N LYS A 101 10.33 -15.21 -8.32
CA LYS A 101 10.34 -15.27 -9.79
C LYS A 101 10.54 -13.86 -10.32
N SER A 102 11.66 -13.59 -11.00
CA SER A 102 11.89 -12.30 -11.64
C SER A 102 10.98 -12.19 -12.86
N ILE A 103 9.82 -11.54 -12.72
CA ILE A 103 8.92 -11.33 -13.85
C ILE A 103 9.41 -10.13 -14.65
N VAL A 104 9.69 -10.34 -15.93
CA VAL A 104 10.08 -9.32 -16.90
C VAL A 104 8.93 -9.10 -17.88
N LEU A 105 8.49 -7.86 -18.03
CA LEU A 105 7.45 -7.50 -19.00
C LEU A 105 8.01 -7.49 -20.42
N ALA A 106 7.27 -8.05 -21.38
CA ALA A 106 7.64 -8.07 -22.78
C ALA A 106 6.46 -7.79 -23.71
N CYS A 107 6.75 -7.18 -24.86
CA CYS A 107 5.78 -6.85 -25.88
C CYS A 107 5.21 -8.13 -26.52
N PRO A 108 3.88 -8.34 -26.55
CA PRO A 108 3.28 -9.51 -27.20
C PRO A 108 3.51 -9.55 -28.72
N ARG A 109 3.85 -8.42 -29.33
CA ARG A 109 4.05 -8.30 -30.77
C ARG A 109 5.49 -8.60 -31.20
N CYS A 110 6.49 -8.20 -30.42
CA CYS A 110 7.89 -8.26 -30.85
C CYS A 110 8.86 -8.80 -29.78
N GLY A 111 8.36 -9.21 -28.62
CA GLY A 111 9.16 -9.75 -27.51
C GLY A 111 10.08 -8.75 -26.82
N SER A 112 10.06 -7.47 -27.20
CA SER A 112 10.89 -6.44 -26.58
C SER A 112 10.46 -6.16 -25.15
N THR A 113 11.42 -6.04 -24.25
CA THR A 113 11.22 -5.63 -22.85
C THR A 113 11.19 -4.12 -22.65
N ASP A 114 11.33 -3.36 -23.75
CA ASP A 114 11.32 -1.89 -23.75
C ASP A 114 9.87 -1.37 -23.75
N ILE A 115 9.27 -1.40 -22.56
CA ILE A 115 7.85 -1.16 -22.29
C ILE A 115 7.71 0.03 -21.33
N THR A 116 6.78 0.94 -21.65
CA THR A 116 6.36 2.03 -20.76
C THR A 116 4.86 1.94 -20.47
N VAL A 117 4.45 2.32 -19.26
CA VAL A 117 3.04 2.38 -18.87
C VAL A 117 2.54 3.81 -19.11
N ILE A 118 1.52 3.96 -19.94
CA ILE A 118 1.02 5.27 -20.41
C ILE A 118 -0.29 5.70 -19.76
N ASN A 119 -0.89 4.85 -18.90
CA ASN A 119 -2.09 5.23 -18.16
C ASN A 119 -2.25 4.35 -16.91
N ILE A 120 -2.35 5.00 -15.76
CA ILE A 120 -2.51 4.36 -14.43
C ILE A 120 -3.72 4.90 -13.65
N ALA A 121 -4.53 5.79 -14.24
CA ALA A 121 -5.68 6.39 -13.56
C ALA A 121 -6.98 5.59 -13.79
N GLY A 122 -7.59 5.07 -12.71
CA GLY A 122 -8.96 4.53 -12.66
C GLY A 122 -9.10 3.01 -12.41
N LEU A 123 -10.32 2.50 -12.53
CA LEU A 123 -10.72 1.08 -12.34
C LEU A 123 -10.22 0.11 -13.43
N LEU A 124 -9.51 0.60 -14.45
CA LEU A 124 -9.13 -0.20 -15.62
C LEU A 124 -7.66 -0.65 -15.56
N PRO A 125 -7.33 -1.85 -16.08
CA PRO A 125 -5.95 -2.34 -16.13
C PRO A 125 -5.00 -1.39 -16.87
N PRO A 126 -3.70 -1.34 -16.53
CA PRO A 126 -2.74 -0.43 -17.14
C PRO A 126 -2.68 -0.52 -18.66
N MET A 127 -2.39 0.61 -19.31
CA MET A 127 -2.08 0.66 -20.74
C MET A 127 -0.57 0.63 -20.94
N TYR A 128 -0.09 -0.33 -21.73
CA TYR A 128 1.32 -0.50 -22.06
C TYR A 128 1.61 0.03 -23.45
N ARG A 129 2.80 0.62 -23.62
CA ARG A 129 3.36 1.02 -24.90
C ARG A 129 4.75 0.40 -25.07
N CYS A 130 4.96 -0.29 -26.18
CA CYS A 130 6.29 -0.77 -26.58
C CYS A 130 7.03 0.32 -27.36
N LEU A 131 8.21 0.71 -26.89
CA LEU A 131 9.04 1.72 -27.56
C LEU A 131 9.71 1.20 -28.83
N LYS A 132 9.89 -0.13 -28.95
CA LYS A 132 10.48 -0.77 -30.14
C LYS A 132 9.55 -0.86 -31.35
N CYS A 133 8.30 -1.31 -31.17
CA CYS A 133 7.38 -1.59 -32.29
C CYS A 133 6.08 -0.76 -32.26
N GLY A 134 5.92 0.13 -31.28
CA GLY A 134 4.76 0.99 -31.15
C GLY A 134 3.47 0.29 -30.73
N TYR A 135 3.53 -0.98 -30.28
CA TYR A 135 2.36 -1.66 -29.70
C TYR A 135 1.79 -0.83 -28.55
N ILE A 136 0.47 -0.64 -28.54
CA ILE A 136 -0.27 0.04 -27.48
C ILE A 136 -1.46 -0.84 -27.11
N GLY A 137 -1.56 -1.25 -25.85
CA GLY A 137 -2.66 -2.10 -25.39
C GLY A 137 -2.57 -2.48 -23.93
N ARG A 138 -3.58 -3.19 -23.44
CA ARG A 138 -3.67 -3.64 -22.04
C ARG A 138 -3.12 -5.04 -21.81
N ILE A 139 -2.79 -5.75 -22.89
CA ILE A 139 -2.19 -7.09 -22.83
C ILE A 139 -0.67 -6.94 -22.84
N ILE A 140 0.01 -7.60 -21.92
CA ILE A 140 1.47 -7.67 -21.85
C ILE A 140 1.91 -9.12 -21.61
N LEU A 141 3.12 -9.49 -22.04
CA LEU A 141 3.71 -10.77 -21.68
C LEU A 141 4.50 -10.61 -20.39
N GLU A 142 4.34 -11.57 -19.49
CA GLU A 142 5.11 -11.70 -18.25
C GLU A 142 6.06 -12.90 -18.41
N ILE A 143 7.37 -12.65 -18.38
CA ILE A 143 8.40 -13.67 -18.53
C ILE A 143 9.03 -13.91 -17.17
N GLU A 144 8.89 -15.12 -16.64
CA GLU A 144 9.61 -15.54 -15.45
C GLU A 144 11.08 -15.82 -15.79
N VAL A 145 11.99 -15.14 -15.10
CA VAL A 145 13.43 -15.36 -15.20
C VAL A 145 13.91 -16.03 -13.92
N GLU A 146 14.46 -17.23 -14.04
CA GLU A 146 15.20 -17.90 -12.96
C GLU A 146 16.59 -17.26 -12.84
N LYS A 147 16.99 -16.91 -11.61
CA LYS A 147 18.36 -16.46 -11.33
C LYS A 147 19.17 -17.68 -10.89
N ASP A 148 20.16 -18.06 -11.70
CA ASP A 148 21.21 -19.03 -11.35
C ASP A 148 22.15 -18.51 -10.24
#